data_AF-X1AT12-F1
#
_entry.id   AF-X1AT12-F1
#
_cell.length_a   1.000
_cell.length_b   1.000
_cell.length_c   1.000
_cell.angle_alpha   90.00
_cell.angle_beta   90.00
_cell.angle_gamma   90.00
#
_symmetry.space_group_name_H-M   'P 1'
#
loop_
_entity.id
_entity.type
_entity.pdbx_description
1 polymer ?
#
loop_
_entity_poly.entity_id
_entity_poly.type
_entity_poly.pdbx_seq_one_letter_code
_entity_poly.pdbx_strand_id
1 'polypeptide(L)'
;EVKIYDEATIREKYGVDPEKIVDILALKGDSSDNIPGVPGIGEKTAQALIKKFGSVENILNNTEKISKKFLREMIREYEDQIKMSKMLATIVREVPMEYDFDSFRVKSPNYEELWKIFKKLEFKNLLKKITPQINHEKANLKFNLIDTEERLVGLTNEIIKRKYFSFYLVASSDNA
;
A
#
# COMPACT_ATOMS: atom_id res chain seq x y z
N GLU A 1 0.36 -15.01 -4.08
CA GLU A 1 -1.07 -14.96 -3.68
C GLU A 1 -1.19 -13.98 -2.53
N VAL A 2 -2.13 -13.04 -2.58
CA VAL A 2 -2.32 -12.07 -1.48
C VAL A 2 -3.30 -12.69 -0.50
N LYS A 3 -2.88 -12.85 0.76
CA LYS A 3 -3.75 -13.35 1.83
C LYS A 3 -4.33 -12.17 2.58
N ILE A 4 -5.65 -12.16 2.75
CA ILE A 4 -6.36 -11.17 3.57
C ILE A 4 -6.32 -11.64 5.03
N TYR A 5 -5.96 -10.73 5.92
CA TYR A 5 -5.98 -10.96 7.37
C TYR A 5 -7.00 -10.03 8.01
N ASP A 6 -7.96 -10.63 8.70
CA ASP A 6 -8.91 -9.94 9.57
C ASP A 6 -8.71 -10.42 11.02
N GLU A 7 -9.49 -9.87 11.96
CA GLU A 7 -9.39 -10.25 13.36
C GLU A 7 -9.65 -11.74 13.60
N ALA A 8 -10.59 -12.35 12.87
CA ALA A 8 -10.92 -13.76 13.00
C ALA A 8 -9.73 -14.64 12.59
N THR A 9 -9.09 -14.31 11.47
CA THR A 9 -7.88 -14.98 10.98
C THR A 9 -6.72 -14.86 11.96
N ILE A 10 -6.59 -13.70 12.63
CA ILE A 10 -5.59 -13.50 13.69
C ILE A 10 -5.89 -14.35 14.91
N ARG A 11 -7.14 -14.37 15.39
CA ARG A 11 -7.57 -15.21 16.51
C ARG A 11 -7.39 -16.69 16.24
N GLU A 12 -7.69 -17.15 15.02
CA GLU A 12 -7.48 -18.54 14.61
C GLU A 12 -5.99 -18.91 14.63
N LYS A 13 -5.14 -18.05 14.07
CA LYS A 13 -3.70 -18.32 13.93
C LYS A 13 -2.93 -18.20 15.24
N TYR A 14 -3.24 -17.19 16.06
CA TYR A 14 -2.46 -16.82 17.24
C TYR A 14 -3.18 -17.08 18.57
N GLY A 15 -4.48 -17.36 18.55
CA GLY A 15 -5.28 -17.61 19.74
C GLY A 15 -5.49 -16.39 20.64
N VAL A 16 -5.22 -15.19 20.12
CA VAL A 16 -5.31 -13.89 20.81
C VAL A 16 -5.85 -12.82 19.86
N ASP A 17 -6.32 -11.70 20.41
CA ASP A 17 -6.73 -10.55 19.61
C ASP A 17 -5.54 -9.82 18.98
N PRO A 18 -5.74 -9.08 17.86
CA PRO A 18 -4.64 -8.44 17.11
C PRO A 18 -3.76 -7.50 17.93
N GLU A 19 -4.30 -6.82 18.93
CA GLU A 19 -3.56 -5.91 19.82
C GLU A 19 -2.48 -6.64 20.62
N LYS A 20 -2.63 -7.97 20.80
CA LYS A 20 -1.71 -8.81 21.57
C LYS A 20 -0.55 -9.37 20.75
N ILE A 21 -0.55 -9.14 19.44
CA ILE A 21 0.56 -9.56 18.57
C ILE A 21 1.86 -8.86 18.99
N VAL A 22 1.79 -7.60 19.40
CA VAL A 22 2.94 -6.83 19.90
C VAL A 22 3.55 -7.51 21.13
N ASP A 23 2.72 -7.99 22.06
CA ASP A 23 3.17 -8.71 23.24
C ASP A 23 3.78 -10.09 22.91
N ILE A 24 3.26 -10.78 21.88
CA ILE A 24 3.84 -12.03 21.38
C ILE A 24 5.23 -11.76 20.78
N LEU A 25 5.37 -10.74 19.95
CA LEU A 25 6.64 -10.35 19.33
C LEU A 25 7.66 -9.90 20.37
N ALA A 26 7.24 -9.22 21.44
CA ALA A 26 8.12 -8.84 22.53
C ALA A 26 8.80 -10.05 23.22
N LEU A 27 8.11 -11.19 23.27
CA LEU A 27 8.62 -12.43 23.88
C LEU A 27 9.35 -13.32 22.88
N LYS A 28 8.81 -13.48 21.67
CA LYS A 28 9.36 -14.36 20.63
C LYS A 28 10.53 -13.73 19.87
N GLY A 29 10.48 -12.41 19.69
CA GLY A 29 11.31 -11.69 18.74
C GLY A 29 10.78 -11.75 17.31
N ASP A 30 11.44 -11.01 16.44
CA ASP A 30 11.25 -10.97 15.00
C ASP A 30 12.60 -10.79 14.31
N SER A 31 13.08 -11.85 13.64
CA SER A 31 14.37 -11.82 12.94
C SER A 31 14.36 -10.93 11.71
N SER A 32 13.19 -10.67 11.10
CA SER A 32 13.10 -9.79 9.93
C SER A 32 13.37 -8.34 10.33
N ASP A 33 12.84 -7.95 11.49
CA ASP A 33 12.91 -6.58 12.01
C ASP A 33 14.01 -6.41 13.09
N ASN A 34 14.89 -7.40 13.22
CA ASN A 34 15.96 -7.45 14.24
C ASN A 34 15.46 -7.24 15.68
N ILE A 35 14.25 -7.69 15.98
CA ILE A 35 13.69 -7.68 17.34
C ILE A 35 14.17 -8.95 18.06
N PRO A 36 14.95 -8.83 19.15
CA PRO A 36 15.65 -9.98 19.72
C PRO A 36 14.75 -11.00 20.44
N GLY A 37 13.66 -10.55 21.09
CA GLY A 37 12.78 -11.44 21.87
C GLY A 37 13.47 -12.02 23.11
N VAL A 38 13.04 -13.18 23.60
CA VAL A 38 13.67 -13.89 24.73
C VAL A 38 14.24 -15.22 24.22
N PRO A 39 15.54 -15.51 24.45
CA PRO A 39 16.12 -16.78 24.04
C PRO A 39 15.33 -17.97 24.59
N GLY A 40 15.05 -18.96 23.73
CA GLY A 40 14.29 -20.16 24.11
C GLY A 40 12.77 -19.97 24.26
N ILE A 41 12.23 -18.76 24.07
CA ILE A 41 10.78 -18.53 24.00
C ILE A 41 10.35 -18.42 22.53
N GLY A 42 9.81 -19.50 21.99
CA GLY A 42 9.22 -19.52 20.65
C GLY A 42 7.74 -19.09 20.62
N GLU A 43 7.17 -19.02 19.42
CA GLU A 43 5.81 -18.54 19.16
C GLU A 43 4.73 -19.21 20.03
N LYS A 44 4.73 -20.55 20.11
CA LYS A 44 3.74 -21.29 20.90
C LYS A 44 3.83 -20.97 22.40
N THR A 45 5.04 -20.78 22.92
CA THR A 45 5.25 -20.44 24.33
C THR A 45 4.82 -19.00 24.60
N ALA A 46 5.18 -18.06 23.73
CA ALA A 46 4.74 -16.67 23.81
C ALA A 46 3.20 -16.58 23.77
N GLN A 47 2.55 -17.22 22.80
CA GLN A 47 1.07 -17.29 22.71
C GLN A 47 0.44 -17.84 24.00
N ALA A 48 0.97 -18.94 24.55
CA ALA A 48 0.44 -19.53 25.78
C ALA A 48 0.58 -18.59 26.99
N LEU A 49 1.70 -17.86 27.10
CA LEU A 49 1.93 -16.88 28.14
C LEU A 49 0.98 -15.68 27.98
N ILE A 50 0.85 -15.13 26.78
CA ILE A 50 -0.05 -14.00 26.52
C ILE A 50 -1.51 -14.39 26.70
N LYS A 51 -1.93 -15.59 26.28
CA LYS A 51 -3.28 -16.09 26.55
C LYS A 51 -3.58 -16.23 28.04
N LYS A 52 -2.58 -16.58 28.85
CA LYS A 52 -2.73 -16.74 30.30
C LYS A 52 -2.69 -15.42 31.08
N PHE A 53 -1.78 -14.51 30.72
CA PHE A 53 -1.48 -13.30 31.49
C PHE A 53 -2.00 -12.02 30.85
N GLY A 54 -2.38 -12.06 29.57
CA GLY A 54 -3.01 -10.96 28.83
C GLY A 54 -2.03 -9.92 28.26
N SER A 55 -0.90 -9.64 28.90
CA SER A 55 0.13 -8.74 28.37
C SER A 55 1.51 -9.05 28.94
N VAL A 56 2.55 -8.49 28.32
CA VAL A 56 3.93 -8.54 28.82
C VAL A 56 4.04 -7.93 30.22
N GLU A 57 3.42 -6.79 30.49
CA GLU A 57 3.47 -6.13 31.81
C GLU A 57 2.91 -7.05 32.89
N ASN A 58 1.79 -7.73 32.60
CA ASN A 58 1.20 -8.68 33.53
C ASN A 58 2.10 -9.90 33.76
N ILE A 59 2.81 -10.37 32.73
CA ILE A 59 3.80 -11.45 32.84
C ILE A 59 4.91 -11.04 33.81
N LEU A 60 5.52 -9.88 33.57
CA LEU A 60 6.63 -9.36 34.38
C LEU A 60 6.20 -9.19 35.85
N ASN A 61 5.05 -8.54 36.08
CA ASN A 61 4.49 -8.33 37.42
C ASN A 61 4.07 -9.62 38.14
N ASN A 62 3.83 -10.71 37.41
CA ASN A 62 3.37 -11.99 37.97
C ASN A 62 4.30 -13.15 37.63
N THR A 63 5.60 -12.89 37.43
CA THR A 63 6.55 -13.90 36.96
C THR A 63 6.56 -15.15 37.85
N GLU A 64 6.32 -15.01 39.16
CA GLU A 64 6.21 -16.15 40.10
C GLU A 64 5.08 -17.15 39.78
N LYS A 65 4.02 -16.73 39.09
CA LYS A 65 2.85 -17.58 38.73
C LYS A 65 3.10 -18.45 37.49
N ILE A 66 4.28 -18.34 36.86
CA ILE A 66 4.67 -19.18 35.73
C ILE A 66 5.17 -20.50 36.28
N SER A 67 4.56 -21.62 35.90
CA SER A 67 4.85 -22.94 36.49
C SER A 67 6.28 -23.44 36.19
N LYS A 68 6.75 -23.24 34.95
CA LYS A 68 8.06 -23.71 34.49
C LYS A 68 9.17 -22.81 35.02
N LYS A 69 10.07 -23.38 35.83
CA LYS A 69 11.23 -22.69 36.44
C LYS A 69 12.10 -21.99 35.38
N PHE A 70 12.46 -22.69 34.31
CA PHE A 70 13.25 -22.12 33.21
C PHE A 70 12.61 -20.86 32.61
N LEU A 71 11.29 -20.87 32.35
CA LEU A 71 10.62 -19.69 31.81
C LEU A 71 10.62 -18.51 32.78
N ARG A 72 10.50 -18.77 34.10
CA ARG A 72 10.62 -17.72 35.11
C ARG A 72 11.99 -17.07 35.10
N GLU A 73 13.04 -17.89 35.03
CA GLU A 73 14.43 -17.42 35.01
C GLU A 73 14.69 -16.58 33.76
N MET A 74 14.33 -17.08 32.58
CA MET A 74 14.50 -16.34 31.32
C MET A 74 13.71 -15.03 31.30
N ILE A 75 12.47 -15.00 31.80
CA ILE A 75 11.67 -13.77 31.81
C ILE A 75 12.26 -12.72 32.75
N ARG A 76 12.86 -13.12 33.87
CA ARG A 76 13.56 -12.19 34.78
C ARG A 76 14.86 -11.68 34.18
N GLU A 77 15.65 -12.60 33.64
CA GLU A 77 16.96 -12.27 33.07
C GLU A 77 16.83 -11.30 31.89
N TYR A 78 15.80 -11.47 31.06
CA TYR A 78 15.58 -10.68 29.84
C TYR A 78 14.49 -9.61 30.00
N GLU A 79 14.14 -9.18 31.21
CA GLU A 79 13.06 -8.22 31.46
C GLU A 79 13.20 -6.93 30.63
N ASP A 80 14.39 -6.31 30.64
CA ASP A 80 14.64 -5.08 29.90
C ASP A 80 14.60 -5.29 28.38
N GLN A 81 15.08 -6.45 27.92
CA GLN A 81 15.01 -6.84 26.51
C GLN A 81 13.57 -7.07 26.05
N ILE A 82 12.71 -7.62 26.91
CA ILE A 82 11.28 -7.77 26.63
C ILE A 82 10.62 -6.40 26.49
N LYS A 83 10.88 -5.47 27.42
CA LYS A 83 10.34 -4.09 27.35
C LYS A 83 10.81 -3.37 26.09
N MET A 84 12.10 -3.47 25.78
CA MET A 84 12.69 -2.91 24.55
C MET A 84 12.06 -3.54 23.31
N SER A 85 11.94 -4.86 23.26
CA SER A 85 11.35 -5.58 22.13
C SER A 85 9.88 -5.20 21.92
N LYS A 86 9.11 -5.01 23.00
CA LYS A 86 7.74 -4.49 22.93
C LYS A 86 7.68 -3.10 22.33
N MET A 87 8.56 -2.21 22.79
CA MET A 87 8.65 -0.85 22.24
C MET A 87 8.98 -0.87 20.75
N LEU A 88 9.96 -1.68 20.32
CA LEU A 88 10.35 -1.82 18.91
C LEU A 88 9.22 -2.40 18.05
N ALA A 89 8.46 -3.36 18.57
CA ALA A 89 7.31 -3.95 17.88
C ALA A 89 6.08 -3.04 17.85
N THR A 90 6.06 -1.95 18.61
CA THR A 90 4.90 -1.06 18.72
C THR A 90 4.95 0.01 17.64
N ILE A 91 3.94 0.04 16.76
CA ILE A 91 3.80 1.08 15.74
C ILE A 91 3.43 2.41 16.41
N VAL A 92 4.22 3.44 16.15
CA VAL A 92 3.89 4.83 16.52
C VAL A 92 2.80 5.34 15.59
N ARG A 93 1.60 5.58 16.13
CA ARG A 93 0.42 6.02 15.36
C ARG A 93 0.25 7.54 15.34
N GLU A 94 0.87 8.25 16.28
CA GLU A 94 0.76 9.70 16.46
C GLU A 94 1.93 10.43 15.78
N VAL A 95 2.16 10.14 14.50
CA VAL A 95 3.21 10.82 13.73
C VAL A 95 2.73 12.23 13.36
N PRO A 96 3.45 13.30 13.74
CA PRO A 96 3.05 14.67 13.43
C PRO A 96 3.29 14.94 11.94
N MET A 97 2.28 14.66 11.12
CA MET A 97 2.29 14.93 9.68
C MET A 97 1.02 15.67 9.27
N GLU A 98 1.17 16.64 8.37
CA GLU A 98 0.05 17.25 7.68
C GLU A 98 -0.42 16.31 6.56
N TYR A 99 -1.72 16.09 6.43
CA TYR A 99 -2.28 15.24 5.40
C TYR A 99 -3.54 15.86 4.79
N ASP A 100 -3.63 15.76 3.46
CA ASP A 100 -4.85 16.02 2.68
C ASP A 100 -5.23 14.72 1.97
N PHE A 101 -6.33 14.09 2.40
CA PHE A 101 -6.79 12.83 1.82
C PHE A 101 -7.17 12.95 0.34
N ASP A 102 -7.59 14.13 -0.13
CA ASP A 102 -7.91 14.31 -1.54
C ASP A 102 -6.65 14.29 -2.42
N SER A 103 -5.51 14.73 -1.87
CA SER A 103 -4.20 14.61 -2.54
C SER A 103 -3.76 13.15 -2.76
N PHE A 104 -4.22 12.22 -1.92
CA PHE A 104 -3.86 10.79 -1.98
C PHE A 104 -4.71 9.98 -2.95
N ARG A 105 -5.73 10.58 -3.58
CA ARG A 105 -6.54 9.88 -4.58
C ARG A 105 -5.66 9.40 -5.72
N VAL A 106 -5.85 8.15 -6.13
CA VAL A 106 -5.15 7.57 -7.28
C VAL A 106 -5.52 8.36 -8.53
N LYS A 107 -4.50 8.91 -9.21
CA LYS A 107 -4.63 9.62 -10.48
C LYS A 107 -4.07 8.77 -11.61
N SER A 108 -4.51 9.04 -12.84
CA SER A 108 -3.87 8.47 -14.02
C SER A 108 -2.40 8.89 -14.07
N PRO A 109 -1.47 7.97 -14.34
CA PRO A 109 -0.05 8.31 -14.44
C PRO A 109 0.21 9.17 -15.68
N ASN A 110 1.30 9.95 -15.65
CA ASN A 110 1.84 10.55 -16.87
C ASN A 110 2.51 9.45 -17.70
N TYR A 111 1.79 8.95 -18.71
CA TYR A 111 2.24 7.81 -19.51
C TYR A 111 3.48 8.11 -20.37
N GLU A 112 3.68 9.37 -20.79
CA GLU A 112 4.86 9.77 -21.56
C GLU A 112 6.12 9.74 -20.70
N GLU A 113 6.08 10.35 -19.52
CA GLU A 113 7.20 10.33 -18.57
C GLU A 113 7.50 8.89 -18.11
N LEU A 114 6.44 8.10 -17.86
CA LEU A 114 6.58 6.70 -17.50
C LEU A 114 7.24 5.87 -18.60
N TRP A 115 6.92 6.13 -19.87
CA TRP A 115 7.54 5.47 -21.01
C TRP A 115 9.02 5.79 -21.13
N LYS A 116 9.41 7.06 -20.94
CA LYS A 116 10.83 7.48 -20.94
C LYS A 116 11.61 6.70 -19.88
N ILE A 117 11.07 6.60 -18.65
CA ILE A 117 11.67 5.84 -17.55
C ILE A 117 11.74 4.35 -17.87
N PHE A 118 10.63 3.73 -18.29
CA PHE A 118 10.58 2.30 -18.58
C PHE A 118 11.46 1.91 -19.76
N LYS A 119 11.62 2.79 -20.75
CA LYS A 119 12.55 2.60 -21.87
C LYS A 119 13.99 2.67 -21.40
N LYS A 120 14.33 3.67 -20.58
CA LYS A 120 15.68 3.82 -20.00
C LYS A 120 16.07 2.62 -19.13
N LEU A 121 15.13 2.06 -18.37
CA LEU A 121 15.33 0.90 -17.51
C LEU A 121 15.09 -0.45 -18.21
N GLU A 122 14.79 -0.43 -19.52
CA GLU A 122 14.51 -1.60 -20.34
C GLU A 122 13.38 -2.53 -19.82
N PHE A 123 12.35 -1.96 -19.19
CA PHE A 123 11.18 -2.71 -18.70
C PHE A 123 10.21 -3.09 -19.83
N LYS A 124 10.65 -3.97 -20.74
CA LYS A 124 9.96 -4.40 -21.96
C LYS A 124 8.49 -4.83 -21.73
N ASN A 125 8.22 -5.58 -20.67
CA ASN A 125 6.87 -6.03 -20.34
C ASN A 125 5.95 -4.89 -19.88
N LEU A 126 6.47 -3.94 -19.11
CA LEU A 126 5.71 -2.78 -18.64
C LEU A 126 5.50 -1.77 -19.78
N LEU A 127 6.51 -1.56 -20.64
CA LEU A 127 6.36 -0.79 -21.87
C LEU A 127 5.20 -1.28 -22.71
N LYS A 128 5.13 -2.59 -22.99
CA LYS A 128 4.03 -3.19 -23.76
C LYS A 128 2.65 -2.90 -23.14
N LYS A 129 2.55 -2.83 -21.82
CA LYS A 129 1.31 -2.54 -21.10
C LYS A 129 0.88 -1.08 -21.20
N ILE A 130 1.81 -0.14 -21.34
CA ILE A 130 1.52 1.30 -21.36
C ILE A 130 1.53 1.91 -22.77
N THR A 131 2.13 1.23 -23.76
CA THR A 131 2.16 1.71 -25.16
C THR A 131 0.76 2.03 -25.72
N PRO A 132 -0.30 1.25 -25.47
CA PRO A 132 -1.65 1.62 -25.94
C PRO A 132 -2.16 2.96 -25.39
N GLN A 133 -1.74 3.32 -24.17
CA GLN A 133 -2.19 4.49 -23.42
C GLN A 133 -1.54 5.77 -23.93
N ILE A 134 -0.34 5.64 -24.51
CA ILE A 134 0.40 6.72 -25.19
C ILE A 134 -0.10 6.87 -26.63
N ASN A 135 -0.49 5.76 -27.26
CA ASN A 135 -0.94 5.74 -28.66
C ASN A 135 -2.35 6.30 -28.89
N HIS A 136 -3.05 6.78 -27.85
CA HIS A 136 -4.36 7.41 -28.01
C HIS A 136 -4.31 8.78 -28.72
N GLU A 137 -3.13 9.36 -28.94
CA GLU A 137 -3.00 10.60 -29.75
C GLU A 137 -3.03 10.38 -31.27
N LYS A 138 -3.07 9.13 -31.75
CA LYS A 138 -3.43 8.85 -33.14
C LYS A 138 -4.77 8.14 -33.21
N ALA A 139 -5.81 8.82 -32.74
CA ALA A 139 -7.11 8.59 -33.35
C ALA A 139 -6.90 8.75 -34.87
N ASN A 140 -7.25 7.75 -35.66
CA ASN A 140 -7.38 7.88 -37.11
C ASN A 140 -8.54 8.85 -37.38
N LEU A 141 -8.30 10.14 -37.12
CA LEU A 141 -9.22 11.20 -37.43
C LEU A 141 -9.25 11.26 -38.96
N LYS A 142 -10.39 10.87 -39.53
CA LYS A 142 -10.66 11.09 -40.95
C LYS A 142 -11.03 12.56 -41.08
N PHE A 143 -10.08 13.35 -41.58
CA PHE A 143 -10.34 14.74 -41.94
C PHE A 143 -10.97 14.78 -43.34
N ASN A 144 -12.06 15.53 -43.47
CA ASN A 144 -12.60 15.92 -44.76
C ASN A 144 -12.22 17.39 -44.98
N LEU A 145 -11.42 17.67 -46.01
CA LEU A 145 -11.03 19.02 -46.36
C LEU A 145 -12.24 19.77 -46.97
N ILE A 146 -12.56 20.93 -46.40
CA ILE A 146 -13.57 21.86 -46.92
C ILE A 146 -12.82 23.11 -47.40
N ASP A 147 -12.60 23.19 -48.70
CA ASP A 147 -11.76 24.18 -49.39
C ASP A 147 -12.52 24.98 -50.47
N THR A 148 -13.80 24.68 -50.67
CA THR A 148 -14.65 25.39 -51.63
C THR A 148 -15.95 25.86 -50.96
N GLU A 149 -16.53 26.93 -51.51
CA GLU A 149 -17.79 27.49 -51.05
C GLU A 149 -18.93 26.46 -51.13
N GLU A 150 -18.99 25.69 -52.22
CA GLU A 150 -20.00 24.63 -52.40
C GLU A 150 -19.93 23.57 -51.28
N ARG A 151 -18.73 23.13 -50.91
CA ARG A 151 -18.52 22.17 -49.83
C ARG A 151 -18.87 22.75 -48.46
N LEU A 152 -18.59 24.04 -48.25
CA LEU A 152 -18.94 24.74 -47.02
C LEU A 152 -20.46 24.82 -46.84
N VAL A 153 -21.19 25.21 -47.89
CA VAL A 153 -22.65 25.23 -47.90
C VAL A 153 -23.23 23.85 -47.61
N GLY A 154 -22.67 22.79 -48.21
CA GLY A 154 -23.06 21.41 -47.94
C GLY A 154 -22.91 21.02 -46.46
N LEU A 155 -21.77 21.35 -45.84
CA LEU A 155 -21.54 21.10 -44.42
C LEU A 155 -22.51 21.87 -43.53
N THR A 156 -22.76 23.15 -43.82
CA THR A 156 -23.69 23.99 -43.06
C THR A 156 -25.11 23.42 -43.10
N ASN A 157 -25.57 22.94 -44.26
CA ASN A 157 -26.89 22.30 -44.39
C ASN A 157 -27.02 21.03 -43.52
N GLU A 158 -25.98 20.19 -43.48
CA GLU A 158 -25.97 19.00 -42.60
C GLU A 158 -25.99 19.38 -41.11
N ILE A 159 -25.23 20.41 -40.71
CA ILE A 159 -25.23 20.92 -39.34
C ILE A 159 -26.62 21.42 -38.94
N ILE A 160 -27.25 22.23 -39.79
CA ILE A 160 -28.61 22.76 -39.57
C ILE A 160 -29.61 21.61 -39.42
N LYS A 161 -29.52 20.58 -40.26
CA LYS A 161 -30.39 19.39 -40.20
C LYS A 161 -30.25 18.63 -38.88
N ARG A 162 -29.02 18.50 -38.35
CA ARG A 162 -28.73 17.73 -37.12
C ARG A 162 -29.01 18.48 -35.83
N LYS A 163 -29.24 19.80 -35.88
CA LYS A 163 -29.62 20.69 -34.75
C LYS A 163 -28.60 20.80 -33.60
N TYR A 164 -27.48 20.09 -33.66
CA TYR A 164 -26.39 20.18 -32.70
C TYR A 164 -25.06 20.06 -33.43
N PHE A 165 -24.11 20.90 -33.07
CA PHE A 165 -22.72 20.76 -33.49
C PHE A 165 -21.80 21.23 -32.36
N SER A 166 -20.60 20.67 -32.33
CA SER A 166 -19.47 21.18 -31.56
C SER A 166 -18.34 21.45 -32.54
N PHE A 167 -17.52 22.45 -32.22
CA PHE A 167 -16.32 22.74 -32.96
C PHE A 167 -15.17 22.93 -31.99
N TYR A 168 -13.98 22.60 -32.46
CA TYR A 168 -12.73 22.87 -31.77
C TYR A 168 -11.83 23.62 -32.73
N LEU A 169 -11.36 24.80 -32.31
CA LEU A 169 -10.43 25.60 -33.10
C LEU A 169 -9.00 25.16 -32.79
N VAL A 170 -8.30 24.69 -33.82
CA VAL A 170 -6.86 24.45 -33.77
C VAL A 170 -6.18 25.66 -34.38
N ALA A 171 -5.57 26.51 -33.55
CA ALA A 171 -4.72 27.60 -34.03
C ALA A 171 -3.27 27.11 -34.14
N SER A 172 -2.60 27.42 -35.25
CA SER A 172 -1.17 27.16 -35.44
C SER A 172 -0.34 28.18 -34.65
N SER A 173 -0.40 28.13 -33.33
CA SER A 173 0.52 28.86 -32.46
C SER A 173 1.47 27.89 -31.75
N ASP A 174 2.18 27.10 -32.56
CA ASP A 174 3.42 26.40 -32.20
C ASP A 174 4.56 26.90 -33.10
N ASN A 175 4.75 28.22 -33.10
CA ASN A 175 6.04 28.83 -33.45
C ASN A 175 6.49 29.66 -32.23
N ALA A 176 7.00 28.94 -31.22
CA ALA A 176 7.97 29.44 -30.26
C ALA A 176 9.27 28.66 -30.47
#